data_AF-A0A2W1LDK0-F1
#
_entry.id   AF-A0A2W1LDK0-F1
#
_cell.length_a   1.000
_cell.length_b   1.000
_cell.length_c   1.000
_cell.angle_alpha   90.00
_cell.angle_beta   90.00
_cell.angle_gamma   90.00
#
_symmetry.space_group_name_H-M   'P 1'
#
loop_
_entity.id
_entity.type
_entity.pdbx_description
1 polymer ?
#
loop_
_entity_poly.entity_id
_entity_poly.type
_entity_poly.pdbx_seq_one_letter_code
_entity_poly.pdbx_strand_id
1 'polypeptide(L)'
;MWEWLKKTRQQQDNGESVNEAGLGGSRAAETEESGKEPQADEKAAPAVIVITGSSGAGRKQLAWQLSRELGLPYIRSYTTRGKRPGEEEGQHYRFIDPGQFEAMRERDEFFQSVKLGRGRYGIKGSELRSALEQSGSVIVVVNREGALSFKKVFGARAVRVFIYTTKEDLQVRMEKERVPQDIIMEYMELYTEQVHSKRECEVVLQNREHTETVNRLLQTFKTDK
;
A
#
# COMPACT_ATOMS: atom_id res chain seq x y z
N MET A 1 -15.43 12.97 5.44
CA MET A 1 -14.20 12.38 6.01
C MET A 1 -13.00 12.30 5.04
N TRP A 2 -13.19 12.44 3.72
CA TRP A 2 -12.09 12.38 2.72
C TRP A 2 -11.84 13.70 1.98
N GLU A 3 -12.43 14.79 2.45
CA GLU A 3 -12.31 16.14 1.87
C GLU A 3 -10.87 16.69 1.89
N TRP A 4 -10.00 16.20 2.78
CA TRP A 4 -8.60 16.62 2.83
C TRP A 4 -7.81 16.16 1.60
N LEU A 5 -8.08 14.96 1.05
CA LEU A 5 -7.40 14.47 -0.15
C LEU A 5 -7.75 15.30 -1.39
N LYS A 6 -8.92 15.95 -1.41
CA LYS A 6 -9.29 16.92 -2.44
C LYS A 6 -8.51 18.23 -2.29
N LYS A 7 -8.29 18.69 -1.05
CA LYS A 7 -7.50 19.91 -0.77
C LYS A 7 -6.03 19.76 -1.12
N THR A 8 -5.40 18.60 -0.89
CA THR A 8 -3.99 18.37 -1.24
C THR A 8 -3.72 18.50 -2.74
N ARG A 9 -4.72 18.15 -3.58
CA ARG A 9 -4.65 18.35 -5.04
C ARG A 9 -4.67 19.84 -5.41
N GLN A 10 -5.46 20.64 -4.71
CA GLN A 10 -5.66 22.06 -5.00
C GLN A 10 -4.51 22.95 -4.49
N GLN A 11 -3.74 22.47 -3.51
CA GLN A 11 -2.61 23.19 -2.95
C GLN A 11 -1.29 22.94 -3.69
N GLN A 12 -1.20 21.87 -4.50
CA GLN A 12 -0.10 21.67 -5.44
C GLN A 12 -0.29 22.47 -6.75
N ASP A 13 -1.54 22.74 -7.17
CA ASP A 13 -1.83 23.52 -8.38
C ASP A 13 -1.75 25.05 -8.20
N ASN A 14 -1.88 25.57 -6.97
CA ASN A 14 -1.89 27.02 -6.69
C ASN A 14 -0.51 27.61 -6.37
N GLY A 15 0.57 26.90 -6.70
CA GLY A 15 1.96 27.29 -6.41
C GLY A 15 2.63 28.25 -7.40
N GLU A 16 1.94 28.69 -8.46
CA GLU A 16 2.51 29.64 -9.42
C GLU A 16 1.51 30.74 -9.80
N SER A 17 1.61 31.88 -9.10
CA SER A 17 1.12 33.18 -9.56
C SER A 17 1.92 34.26 -8.83
N VAL A 18 2.40 35.37 -9.37
CA VAL A 18 2.51 36.00 -10.69
C VAL A 18 3.56 37.10 -10.43
N ASN A 19 4.47 37.39 -11.37
CA ASN A 19 5.15 38.69 -11.41
C ASN A 19 4.80 39.34 -12.75
N GLU A 20 3.91 40.34 -12.70
CA GLU A 20 3.63 41.26 -13.81
C GLU A 20 4.69 42.37 -13.86
N ALA A 21 5.27 42.59 -15.03
CA ALA A 21 5.74 43.91 -15.46
C ALA A 21 5.84 44.00 -17.00
N GLY A 22 4.91 44.75 -17.59
CA GLY A 22 5.23 45.86 -18.51
C GLY A 22 5.61 45.60 -19.98
N LEU A 23 4.67 46.00 -20.84
CA LEU A 23 4.83 46.84 -22.06
C LEU A 23 5.34 46.24 -23.39
N GLY A 24 4.43 46.25 -24.38
CA GLY A 24 4.70 46.85 -25.70
C GLY A 24 4.62 45.94 -26.94
N GLY A 25 3.82 46.36 -27.94
CA GLY A 25 4.15 46.13 -29.36
C GLY A 25 3.26 45.18 -30.17
N SER A 26 2.61 45.75 -31.18
CA SER A 26 1.79 45.12 -32.23
C SER A 26 2.58 44.23 -33.20
N ARG A 27 2.08 43.04 -33.54
CA ARG A 27 1.90 42.53 -34.92
C ARG A 27 1.22 41.15 -34.95
N ALA A 28 0.32 40.98 -35.91
CA ALA A 28 -0.32 39.72 -36.26
C ALA A 28 0.67 38.76 -36.93
N ALA A 29 0.66 37.49 -36.49
CA ALA A 29 0.99 36.32 -37.29
C ALA A 29 0.43 35.08 -36.58
N GLU A 30 -0.14 34.19 -37.37
CA GLU A 30 -0.84 32.96 -37.03
C GLU A 30 -0.02 32.05 -36.11
N THR A 31 -0.67 31.52 -35.07
CA THR A 31 -0.12 30.40 -34.29
C THR A 31 -1.15 29.30 -34.25
N GLU A 32 -0.81 28.21 -34.94
CA GLU A 32 -1.45 26.91 -34.87
C GLU A 32 -1.63 26.51 -33.39
N GLU A 33 -2.89 26.36 -32.97
CA GLU A 33 -3.25 25.68 -31.73
C GLU A 33 -2.91 24.19 -31.87
N SER A 34 -1.63 23.85 -31.68
CA SER A 34 -1.27 22.49 -31.28
C SER A 34 -1.72 22.32 -29.83
N GLY A 35 -2.81 21.59 -29.63
CA GLY A 35 -3.23 21.14 -28.30
C GLY A 35 -2.10 20.35 -27.65
N LYS A 36 -1.43 20.96 -26.68
CA LYS A 36 -0.60 20.22 -25.73
C LYS A 36 -1.54 19.33 -24.93
N GLU A 37 -1.62 18.06 -25.31
CA GLU A 37 -1.98 17.00 -24.37
C GLU A 37 -1.16 17.20 -23.09
N PRO A 38 -1.75 17.04 -21.89
CA PRO A 38 -1.02 17.17 -20.65
C PRO A 38 0.10 16.13 -20.68
N GLN A 39 1.34 16.62 -20.82
CA GLN A 39 2.54 15.81 -20.65
C GLN A 39 2.44 15.18 -19.27
N ALA A 40 2.33 13.85 -19.23
CA ALA A 40 2.30 13.11 -17.99
C ALA A 40 3.52 13.50 -17.16
N ASP A 41 3.28 14.08 -15.98
CA ASP A 41 4.32 14.39 -15.01
C ASP A 41 5.31 13.22 -14.92
N GLU A 42 6.60 13.55 -14.93
CA GLU A 42 7.68 12.64 -14.52
C GLU A 42 7.22 11.83 -13.31
N LYS A 43 7.45 10.50 -13.32
CA LYS A 43 6.98 9.50 -12.34
C LYS A 43 7.11 10.01 -10.89
N ALA A 44 6.08 10.71 -10.40
CA ALA A 44 6.03 11.14 -9.01
C ALA A 44 6.03 9.90 -8.13
N ALA A 45 6.84 9.91 -7.07
CA ALA A 45 6.95 8.79 -6.15
C ALA A 45 5.56 8.37 -5.62
N PRO A 46 5.31 7.05 -5.46
CA PRO A 46 4.02 6.57 -4.98
C PRO A 46 3.72 7.14 -3.60
N ALA A 47 2.52 7.67 -3.38
CA ALA A 47 2.06 8.04 -2.05
C ALA A 47 1.87 6.80 -1.18
N VAL A 48 1.45 5.68 -1.77
CA VAL A 48 1.25 4.43 -1.04
C VAL A 48 1.84 3.26 -1.81
N ILE A 49 2.77 2.55 -1.19
CA ILE A 49 3.25 1.24 -1.63
C ILE A 49 2.38 0.19 -0.94
N VAL A 50 1.50 -0.44 -1.71
CA VAL A 50 0.50 -1.40 -1.21
C VAL A 50 1.02 -2.82 -1.43
N ILE A 51 1.51 -3.47 -0.37
CA ILE A 51 1.90 -4.87 -0.43
C ILE A 51 0.66 -5.75 -0.22
N THR A 52 0.26 -6.48 -1.27
CA THR A 52 -0.81 -7.48 -1.25
C THR A 52 -0.27 -8.82 -1.74
N GLY A 53 -1.08 -9.87 -1.75
CA GLY A 53 -0.62 -11.18 -2.21
C GLY A 53 -1.14 -12.38 -1.43
N SER A 54 -0.60 -13.55 -1.72
CA SER A 54 -0.99 -14.79 -1.05
C SER A 54 -0.61 -14.78 0.43
N SER A 55 -1.41 -15.47 1.22
CA SER A 55 -1.15 -15.67 2.65
C SER A 55 0.11 -16.54 2.82
N GLY A 56 0.92 -16.25 3.86
CA GLY A 56 2.20 -16.94 4.11
C GLY A 56 3.34 -16.63 3.13
N ALA A 57 3.16 -15.75 2.14
CA ALA A 57 4.22 -15.37 1.20
C ALA A 57 5.29 -14.41 1.78
N GLY A 58 5.35 -14.18 3.09
CA GLY A 58 6.34 -13.30 3.72
C GLY A 58 6.10 -11.79 3.55
N ARG A 59 4.87 -11.37 3.17
CA ARG A 59 4.50 -9.97 2.88
C ARG A 59 4.90 -8.97 3.96
N LYS A 60 4.63 -9.30 5.22
CA LYS A 60 4.90 -8.41 6.37
C LYS A 60 6.39 -8.24 6.62
N GLN A 61 7.16 -9.30 6.48
CA GLN A 61 8.62 -9.27 6.62
C GLN A 61 9.24 -8.39 5.53
N LEU A 62 8.82 -8.58 4.27
CA LEU A 62 9.27 -7.77 3.14
C LEU A 62 8.93 -6.29 3.35
N ALA A 63 7.70 -5.98 3.77
CA ALA A 63 7.28 -4.61 4.06
C ALA A 63 8.10 -3.96 5.19
N TRP A 64 8.42 -4.73 6.24
CA TRP A 64 9.26 -4.24 7.33
C TRP A 64 10.69 -3.93 6.88
N GLN A 65 11.32 -4.83 6.13
CA GLN A 65 12.67 -4.59 5.62
C GLN A 65 12.68 -3.43 4.61
N LEU A 66 11.73 -3.41 3.67
CA LEU A 66 11.60 -2.34 2.68
C LEU A 66 11.39 -0.97 3.34
N SER A 67 10.59 -0.90 4.41
CA SER A 67 10.37 0.31 5.20
C SER A 67 11.65 0.87 5.78
N ARG A 68 12.52 0.02 6.33
CA ARG A 68 13.82 0.45 6.88
C ARG A 68 14.77 0.92 5.79
N GLU A 69 14.85 0.18 4.69
CA GLU A 69 15.75 0.46 3.57
C GLU A 69 15.38 1.72 2.77
N LEU A 70 14.09 2.06 2.73
CA LEU A 70 13.59 3.29 2.08
C LEU A 70 13.39 4.46 3.07
N GLY A 71 13.48 4.22 4.38
CA GLY A 71 13.14 5.22 5.39
C GLY A 71 11.67 5.66 5.38
N LEU A 72 10.76 4.77 4.93
CA LEU A 72 9.33 5.06 4.83
C LEU A 72 8.54 4.46 6.00
N PRO A 73 7.51 5.14 6.54
CA PRO A 73 6.63 4.56 7.54
C PRO A 73 5.89 3.33 7.02
N TYR A 74 5.91 2.22 7.79
CA TYR A 74 5.05 1.06 7.54
C TYR A 74 3.87 1.04 8.51
N ILE A 75 2.67 1.33 7.99
CA ILE A 75 1.43 1.35 8.77
C ILE A 75 0.94 -0.06 9.06
N ARG A 76 0.80 -0.37 10.36
CA ARG A 76 0.31 -1.68 10.81
C ARG A 76 -1.20 -1.71 10.86
N SER A 77 -1.77 -2.79 10.34
CA SER A 77 -3.20 -3.05 10.52
C SER A 77 -3.48 -3.44 11.98
N TYR A 78 -4.64 -3.02 12.46
CA TYR A 78 -5.25 -3.54 13.68
C TYR A 78 -5.94 -4.85 13.36
N THR A 79 -5.99 -5.79 14.32
CA THR A 79 -6.78 -7.01 14.17
C THR A 79 -7.37 -7.51 15.47
N THR A 80 -8.54 -8.17 15.36
CA THR A 80 -9.24 -8.81 16.48
C THR A 80 -8.88 -10.27 16.68
N ARG A 81 -8.11 -10.88 15.76
CA ARG A 81 -7.71 -12.27 15.96
C ARG A 81 -6.57 -12.34 16.96
N GLY A 82 -6.48 -13.47 17.67
CA GLY A 82 -5.31 -13.77 18.49
C GLY A 82 -4.01 -13.80 17.67
N LYS A 83 -2.93 -13.41 18.34
CA LYS A 83 -1.56 -13.51 17.82
C LYS A 83 -1.20 -14.97 17.56
N ARG A 84 -0.69 -15.29 16.37
CA ARG A 84 -0.22 -16.65 16.03
C ARG A 84 1.22 -16.86 16.52
N PRO A 85 1.68 -18.12 16.68
CA PRO A 85 3.09 -18.40 16.98
C PRO A 85 4.02 -17.68 15.99
N GLY A 86 5.09 -17.06 16.52
CA GLY A 86 6.04 -16.27 15.73
C GLY A 86 5.61 -14.84 15.41
N GLU A 87 4.35 -14.45 15.69
CA GLU A 87 3.94 -13.05 15.53
C GLU A 87 4.29 -12.19 16.76
N GLU A 88 4.54 -10.92 16.47
CA GLU A 88 4.98 -9.90 17.42
C GLU A 88 4.10 -8.65 17.32
N GLU A 89 3.70 -8.11 18.48
CA GLU A 89 2.90 -6.89 18.64
C GLU A 89 3.67 -5.69 18.07
N GLY A 90 2.97 -4.83 17.32
CA GLY A 90 3.57 -3.66 16.66
C GLY A 90 4.46 -3.98 15.46
N GLN A 91 4.93 -5.22 15.29
CA GLN A 91 5.68 -5.64 14.10
C GLN A 91 4.81 -6.27 13.03
N HIS A 92 3.83 -7.09 13.42
CA HIS A 92 2.96 -7.81 12.48
C HIS A 92 1.60 -7.15 12.34
N TYR A 93 0.96 -6.90 13.48
CA TYR A 93 -0.32 -6.22 13.62
C TYR A 93 -0.32 -5.44 14.94
N ARG A 94 -1.32 -4.58 15.11
CA ARG A 94 -1.78 -4.18 16.44
C ARG A 94 -2.91 -5.10 16.87
N PHE A 95 -2.67 -5.95 17.85
CA PHE A 95 -3.66 -6.92 18.31
C PHE A 95 -4.56 -6.24 19.35
N ILE A 96 -5.86 -6.15 19.06
CA ILE A 96 -6.86 -5.53 19.94
C ILE A 96 -8.06 -6.46 20.15
N ASP A 97 -8.82 -6.25 21.22
CA ASP A 97 -10.02 -7.06 21.43
C ASP A 97 -11.16 -6.64 20.46
N PRO A 98 -12.16 -7.52 20.26
CA PRO A 98 -13.29 -7.21 19.37
C PRO A 98 -14.10 -5.97 19.76
N GLY A 99 -14.23 -5.66 21.06
CA GLY A 99 -14.99 -4.50 21.54
C GLY A 99 -14.27 -3.18 21.25
N GLN A 100 -12.95 -3.15 21.44
CA GLN A 100 -12.12 -2.01 21.02
C GLN A 100 -12.21 -1.76 19.52
N PHE A 101 -12.13 -2.82 18.70
CA PHE A 101 -12.23 -2.69 17.25
C PHE A 101 -13.59 -2.12 16.84
N GLU A 102 -14.67 -2.60 17.46
CA GLU A 102 -16.02 -2.15 17.19
C GLU A 102 -16.20 -0.67 17.57
N ALA A 103 -15.73 -0.26 18.74
CA ALA A 103 -15.76 1.15 19.16
C ALA A 103 -14.97 2.05 18.20
N MET A 104 -13.81 1.61 17.71
CA MET A 104 -13.05 2.36 16.68
C MET A 104 -13.80 2.44 15.36
N ARG A 105 -14.53 1.38 14.98
CA ARG A 105 -15.36 1.33 13.77
C ARG A 105 -16.56 2.27 13.87
N GLU A 106 -17.26 2.28 15.00
CA GLU A 106 -18.40 3.18 15.28
C GLU A 106 -17.97 4.66 15.28
N ARG A 107 -16.72 4.94 15.66
CA ARG A 107 -16.12 6.27 15.58
C ARG A 107 -15.48 6.60 14.23
N ASP A 108 -15.72 5.78 13.20
CA ASP A 108 -15.22 6.01 11.84
C ASP A 108 -13.67 6.16 11.77
N GLU A 109 -12.92 5.51 12.68
CA GLU A 109 -11.46 5.68 12.78
C GLU A 109 -10.67 4.92 11.71
N PHE A 110 -11.28 3.97 11.00
CA PHE A 110 -10.61 3.15 10.00
C PHE A 110 -10.72 3.76 8.59
N PHE A 111 -9.58 3.88 7.91
CA PHE A 111 -9.55 4.15 6.47
C PHE A 111 -10.21 3.02 5.67
N GLN A 112 -9.90 1.79 6.06
CA GLN A 112 -10.45 0.59 5.50
C GLN A 112 -10.53 -0.44 6.62
N SER A 113 -11.61 -1.21 6.65
CA SER A 113 -11.73 -2.40 7.48
C SER A 113 -12.39 -3.54 6.71
N VAL A 114 -12.09 -4.78 7.11
CA VAL A 114 -12.61 -6.00 6.49
C VAL A 114 -12.69 -7.12 7.51
N LYS A 115 -13.66 -8.02 7.35
CA LYS A 115 -13.72 -9.30 8.07
C LYS A 115 -13.13 -10.40 7.19
N LEU A 116 -12.10 -11.09 7.68
CA LEU A 116 -11.45 -12.19 6.97
C LEU A 116 -11.33 -13.39 7.90
N GLY A 117 -11.90 -14.52 7.50
CA GLY A 117 -11.99 -15.72 8.33
C GLY A 117 -12.58 -15.38 9.71
N ARG A 118 -11.79 -15.64 10.75
CA ARG A 118 -12.19 -15.43 12.16
C ARG A 118 -11.84 -14.05 12.73
N GLY A 119 -11.20 -13.17 11.96
CA GLY A 119 -10.72 -11.87 12.43
C GLY A 119 -11.33 -10.69 11.68
N ARG A 120 -11.34 -9.52 12.33
CA ARG A 120 -11.47 -8.22 11.66
C ARG A 120 -10.10 -7.58 11.52
N TYR A 121 -9.92 -6.78 10.49
CA TYR A 121 -8.69 -6.09 10.17
C TYR A 121 -9.00 -4.66 9.77
N GLY A 122 -8.15 -3.71 10.16
CA GLY A 122 -8.36 -2.30 9.78
C GLY A 122 -7.10 -1.47 9.77
N ILE A 123 -7.00 -0.54 8.83
CA ILE A 123 -5.97 0.50 8.78
C ILE A 123 -6.53 1.76 9.43
N LYS A 124 -5.90 2.25 10.49
CA LYS A 124 -6.36 3.46 11.18
C LYS A 124 -6.10 4.70 10.32
N GLY A 125 -7.15 5.45 10.01
CA GLY A 125 -7.10 6.56 9.06
C GLY A 125 -6.25 7.75 9.54
N SER A 126 -6.24 8.01 10.86
CA SER A 126 -5.42 9.08 11.43
C SER A 126 -3.92 8.79 11.29
N GLU A 127 -3.50 7.54 11.48
CA GLU A 127 -2.08 7.15 11.36
C GLU A 127 -1.60 7.18 9.92
N LEU A 128 -2.44 6.67 9.00
CA LEU A 128 -2.18 6.75 7.57
C LEU A 128 -2.00 8.22 7.14
N ARG A 129 -2.88 9.11 7.60
CA ARG A 129 -2.82 10.54 7.29
C ARG A 129 -1.55 11.18 7.82
N SER A 130 -1.27 11.05 9.11
CA SER A 130 -0.11 11.69 9.73
C SER A 130 1.21 11.21 9.10
N ALA A 131 1.31 9.92 8.76
CA ALA A 131 2.50 9.39 8.09
C ALA A 131 2.65 9.91 6.64
N LEU A 132 1.55 10.03 5.90
CA LEU A 132 1.58 10.63 4.55
C LEU A 132 1.95 12.12 4.60
N GLU A 133 1.43 12.88 5.56
CA GLU A 133 1.78 14.30 5.75
C GLU A 133 3.25 14.48 6.12
N GLN A 134 3.83 13.57 6.90
CA GLN A 134 5.21 13.65 7.36
C GLN A 134 6.23 13.16 6.32
N SER A 135 5.92 12.08 5.60
CA SER A 135 6.90 11.40 4.75
C SER A 135 6.57 11.41 3.25
N GLY A 136 5.38 11.89 2.85
CA GLY A 136 4.90 11.90 1.46
C GLY A 136 4.55 10.52 0.88
N SER A 137 5.13 9.45 1.44
CA SER A 137 4.97 8.06 1.03
C SER A 137 4.88 7.14 2.24
N VAL A 138 4.09 6.07 2.14
CA VAL A 138 3.98 5.03 3.18
C VAL A 138 3.91 3.63 2.58
N ILE A 139 4.21 2.63 3.40
CA ILE A 139 4.02 1.21 3.06
C ILE A 139 2.85 0.65 3.86
N VAL A 140 2.00 -0.15 3.22
CA VAL A 140 0.90 -0.87 3.86
C VAL A 140 0.87 -2.32 3.41
N VAL A 141 0.45 -3.23 4.29
CA VAL A 141 0.20 -4.64 3.95
C VAL A 141 -1.29 -4.93 4.12
N VAL A 142 -1.98 -5.26 3.03
CA VAL A 142 -3.44 -5.47 3.03
C VAL A 142 -3.83 -6.66 2.15
N ASN A 143 -5.09 -7.08 2.21
CA ASN A 143 -5.67 -8.06 1.28
C ASN A 143 -6.04 -7.37 -0.05
N ARG A 144 -6.65 -8.13 -0.98
CA ARG A 144 -7.13 -7.60 -2.27
C ARG A 144 -8.11 -6.43 -2.10
N GLU A 145 -9.10 -6.55 -1.22
CA GLU A 145 -10.10 -5.48 -1.00
C GLU A 145 -9.47 -4.19 -0.45
N GLY A 146 -8.54 -4.31 0.49
CA GLY A 146 -7.76 -3.18 0.97
C GLY A 146 -6.93 -2.56 -0.15
N ALA A 147 -6.29 -3.38 -1.00
CA ALA A 147 -5.51 -2.88 -2.12
C ALA A 147 -6.37 -2.11 -3.14
N LEU A 148 -7.58 -2.59 -3.42
CA LEU A 148 -8.57 -1.88 -4.24
C LEU A 148 -9.04 -0.57 -3.58
N SER A 149 -9.21 -0.56 -2.26
CA SER A 149 -9.58 0.65 -1.50
C SER A 149 -8.51 1.74 -1.61
N PHE A 150 -7.23 1.38 -1.45
CA PHE A 150 -6.12 2.30 -1.70
C PHE A 150 -6.08 2.77 -3.15
N LYS A 151 -6.23 1.87 -4.13
CA LYS A 151 -6.24 2.25 -5.54
C LYS A 151 -7.37 3.22 -5.89
N LYS A 152 -8.57 2.99 -5.35
CA LYS A 152 -9.74 3.87 -5.54
C LYS A 152 -9.49 5.29 -5.02
N VAL A 153 -8.76 5.42 -3.91
CA VAL A 153 -8.54 6.71 -3.25
C VAL A 153 -7.33 7.46 -3.81
N PHE A 154 -6.22 6.76 -4.06
CA PHE A 154 -4.94 7.38 -4.44
C PHE A 154 -4.62 7.25 -5.93
N GLY A 155 -5.43 6.53 -6.71
CA GLY A 155 -5.26 6.39 -8.16
C GLY A 155 -3.89 5.86 -8.56
N ALA A 156 -3.20 6.56 -9.46
CA ALA A 156 -1.85 6.20 -9.91
C ALA A 156 -0.80 6.25 -8.79
N ARG A 157 -1.03 7.05 -7.73
CA ARG A 157 -0.10 7.17 -6.59
C ARG A 157 -0.20 6.01 -5.58
N ALA A 158 -1.14 5.08 -5.76
CA ALA A 158 -1.12 3.78 -5.08
C ALA A 158 -0.56 2.71 -6.04
N VAL A 159 0.65 2.24 -5.74
CA VAL A 159 1.31 1.16 -6.47
C VAL A 159 1.13 -0.14 -5.69
N ARG A 160 0.42 -1.10 -6.28
CA ARG A 160 0.14 -2.41 -5.68
C ARG A 160 1.21 -3.39 -6.11
N VAL A 161 1.83 -3.98 -5.10
CA VAL A 161 2.85 -5.02 -5.24
C VAL A 161 2.24 -6.32 -4.78
N PHE A 162 2.05 -7.25 -5.70
CA PHE A 162 1.58 -8.60 -5.42
C PHE A 162 2.76 -9.52 -5.11
N ILE A 163 2.84 -10.00 -3.89
CA ILE A 163 3.85 -10.97 -3.45
C ILE A 163 3.23 -12.36 -3.34
N TYR A 164 3.88 -13.36 -3.93
CA TYR A 164 3.46 -14.75 -3.79
C TYR A 164 4.63 -15.71 -3.66
N THR A 165 4.33 -16.95 -3.32
CA THR A 165 5.25 -18.10 -3.38
C THR A 165 4.46 -19.26 -3.97
N THR A 166 5.05 -20.39 -4.38
CA THR A 166 4.23 -21.51 -4.90
C THR A 166 3.43 -22.19 -3.78
N LYS A 167 2.46 -23.05 -4.10
CA LYS A 167 1.74 -23.80 -3.05
C LYS A 167 2.70 -24.71 -2.28
N GLU A 168 3.63 -25.33 -3.00
CA GLU A 168 4.64 -26.22 -2.45
C GLU A 168 5.59 -25.46 -1.52
N ASP A 169 6.13 -24.32 -1.98
CA ASP A 169 7.00 -23.47 -1.16
C ASP A 169 6.26 -22.92 0.08
N LEU A 170 4.99 -22.54 -0.07
CA LEU A 170 4.14 -22.08 1.02
C LEU A 170 4.01 -23.15 2.10
N GLN A 171 3.70 -24.39 1.69
CA GLN A 171 3.52 -25.51 2.61
C GLN A 171 4.82 -25.77 3.38
N VAL A 172 5.94 -25.91 2.66
CA VAL A 172 7.27 -26.16 3.25
C VAL A 172 7.65 -25.07 4.25
N ARG A 173 7.38 -23.79 3.94
CA ARG A 173 7.66 -22.68 4.87
C ARG A 173 6.83 -22.74 6.13
N MET A 174 5.52 -22.96 5.99
CA MET A 174 4.61 -22.99 7.14
C MET A 174 4.88 -24.19 8.05
N GLU A 175 5.21 -25.35 7.48
CA GLU A 175 5.64 -26.53 8.24
C GLU A 175 6.94 -26.24 9.02
N LYS A 176 7.93 -25.61 8.37
CA LYS A 176 9.19 -25.19 9.03
C LYS A 176 8.95 -24.20 10.18
N GLU A 177 7.99 -23.29 10.02
CA GLU A 177 7.58 -22.32 11.04
C GLU A 177 6.67 -22.94 12.12
N ARG A 178 6.35 -24.24 12.02
CA ARG A 178 5.46 -24.98 12.93
C ARG A 178 4.08 -24.33 13.04
N VAL A 179 3.59 -23.81 11.92
CA VAL A 179 2.22 -23.28 11.84
C VAL A 179 1.24 -24.46 12.00
N PRO A 180 0.18 -24.32 12.83
CA PRO A 180 -0.85 -25.34 12.97
C PRO A 180 -1.47 -25.78 11.63
N GLN A 181 -1.76 -27.07 11.50
CA GLN A 181 -2.23 -27.68 10.24
C GLN A 181 -3.56 -27.10 9.74
N ASP A 182 -4.47 -26.76 10.65
CA ASP A 182 -5.75 -26.10 10.33
C ASP A 182 -5.54 -24.74 9.65
N ILE A 183 -4.53 -23.98 10.09
CA ILE A 183 -4.15 -22.71 9.49
C ILE A 183 -3.49 -22.92 8.12
N ILE A 184 -2.66 -23.97 7.96
CA ILE A 184 -2.07 -24.32 6.66
C ILE A 184 -3.18 -24.63 5.65
N MET A 185 -4.16 -25.45 6.03
CA MET A 185 -5.29 -25.80 5.17
C MET A 185 -6.11 -24.56 4.77
N GLU A 186 -6.44 -23.67 5.72
CA GLU A 186 -7.12 -22.40 5.44
C GLU A 186 -6.36 -21.57 4.38
N TYR A 187 -5.04 -21.52 4.45
CA TYR A 187 -4.23 -20.77 3.48
C TYR A 187 -4.20 -21.44 2.11
N MET A 188 -4.15 -22.78 2.05
CA MET A 188 -4.15 -23.53 0.80
C MET A 188 -5.46 -23.43 0.03
N GLU A 189 -6.59 -23.42 0.76
CA GLU A 189 -7.92 -23.22 0.19
C GLU A 189 -8.06 -21.84 -0.47
N LEU A 190 -7.55 -20.79 0.18
CA LEU A 190 -7.63 -19.41 -0.32
C LEU A 190 -6.60 -19.09 -1.42
N TYR A 191 -5.56 -19.92 -1.57
CA TYR A 191 -4.40 -19.59 -2.38
C TYR A 191 -4.74 -19.30 -3.85
N THR A 192 -5.56 -20.15 -4.48
CA THR A 192 -5.85 -20.04 -5.92
C THR A 192 -6.52 -18.70 -6.24
N GLU A 193 -7.55 -18.35 -5.48
CA GLU A 193 -8.26 -17.07 -5.61
C GLU A 193 -7.34 -15.87 -5.35
N GLN A 194 -6.46 -15.97 -4.34
CA GLN A 194 -5.50 -14.91 -4.05
C GLN A 194 -4.54 -14.70 -5.22
N VAL A 195 -3.97 -15.76 -5.80
CA VAL A 195 -3.01 -15.66 -6.91
C VAL A 195 -3.67 -15.13 -8.19
N HIS A 196 -4.95 -15.38 -8.43
CA HIS A 196 -5.65 -14.78 -9.56
C HIS A 196 -5.69 -13.26 -9.51
N SER A 197 -5.76 -12.66 -8.32
CA SER A 197 -5.80 -11.19 -8.17
C SER A 197 -4.48 -10.50 -8.50
N LYS A 198 -3.40 -11.24 -8.80
CA LYS A 198 -2.13 -10.64 -9.25
C LYS A 198 -2.27 -9.80 -10.51
N ARG A 199 -3.26 -10.11 -11.37
CA ARG A 199 -3.56 -9.37 -12.61
C ARG A 199 -3.99 -7.93 -12.37
N GLU A 200 -4.39 -7.60 -11.16
CA GLU A 200 -4.83 -6.27 -10.77
C GLU A 200 -3.66 -5.40 -10.25
N CYS A 201 -2.45 -5.95 -10.10
CA CYS A 201 -1.34 -5.26 -9.45
C CYS A 201 -0.30 -4.78 -10.46
N GLU A 202 0.29 -3.62 -10.18
CA GLU A 202 1.31 -3.00 -11.03
C GLU A 202 2.66 -3.74 -10.97
N VAL A 203 2.96 -4.36 -9.84
CA VAL A 203 4.19 -5.13 -9.63
C VAL A 203 3.82 -6.52 -9.13
N VAL A 204 4.42 -7.57 -9.68
CA VAL A 204 4.20 -8.96 -9.26
C VAL A 204 5.54 -9.65 -9.04
N LEU A 205 5.79 -10.12 -7.81
CA LEU A 205 7.05 -10.76 -7.43
C LEU A 205 6.79 -12.11 -6.74
N GLN A 206 7.51 -13.14 -7.19
CA GLN A 206 7.58 -14.40 -6.46
C GLN A 206 8.67 -14.27 -5.39
N ASN A 207 8.28 -14.33 -4.12
CA ASN A 207 9.21 -14.38 -2.99
C ASN A 207 9.76 -15.80 -2.85
N ARG A 208 10.82 -16.13 -3.60
CA ARG A 208 11.58 -17.40 -3.47
C ARG A 208 12.67 -17.28 -2.42
N GLU A 209 13.48 -16.23 -2.52
CA GLU A 209 14.50 -15.86 -1.55
C GLU A 209 14.21 -14.43 -1.08
N HIS A 210 14.31 -14.21 0.23
CA HIS A 210 13.87 -12.98 0.87
C HIS A 210 14.70 -11.77 0.42
N THR A 211 16.02 -11.93 0.46
CA THR A 211 16.99 -10.87 0.15
C THR A 211 16.88 -10.43 -1.30
N GLU A 212 16.78 -11.38 -2.24
CA GLU A 212 16.57 -11.10 -3.66
C GLU A 212 15.27 -10.32 -3.87
N THR A 213 14.19 -10.72 -3.19
CA THR A 213 12.89 -10.07 -3.31
C THR A 213 12.94 -8.64 -2.78
N VAL A 214 13.62 -8.41 -1.65
CA VAL A 214 13.85 -7.05 -1.13
C VAL A 214 14.65 -6.22 -2.13
N ASN A 215 15.74 -6.75 -2.70
CA ASN A 215 16.55 -6.02 -3.67
C ASN A 215 15.74 -5.60 -4.91
N ARG A 216 14.87 -6.49 -5.42
CA ARG A 216 13.95 -6.16 -6.52
C ARG A 216 12.94 -5.07 -6.14
N LEU A 217 12.42 -5.10 -4.92
CA LEU A 217 11.55 -4.03 -4.41
C LEU A 217 12.30 -2.70 -4.31
N LEU A 218 13.55 -2.73 -3.83
CA LEU A 218 14.38 -1.53 -3.77
C LEU A 218 14.66 -0.97 -5.16
N GLN A 219 15.01 -1.79 -6.14
CA GLN A 219 15.18 -1.35 -7.54
C GLN A 219 13.89 -0.75 -8.13
N THR A 220 12.73 -1.22 -7.67
CA THR A 220 11.43 -0.72 -8.14
C THR A 220 11.10 0.68 -7.56
N PHE A 221 11.53 0.97 -6.33
CA PHE A 221 11.09 2.15 -5.58
C PHE A 221 12.21 3.13 -5.20
N LYS A 222 13.48 2.76 -5.30
CA LYS A 222 14.59 3.71 -5.27
C LYS A 222 14.69 4.31 -6.66
N THR A 223 14.35 5.59 -6.78
CA THR A 223 14.82 6.42 -7.88
C THR A 223 16.30 6.73 -7.61
N ASP A 224 17.14 6.57 -8.63
CA ASP A 224 18.50 7.09 -8.59
C ASP A 224 18.40 8.58 -8.26
N LYS A 225 19.02 8.97 -7.14
CA LYS A 225 19.16 10.38 -6.75
C LYS A 225 20.30 11.00 -7.53
#